data_AF-A0A969UJL5-F1
#
_entry.id   AF-A0A969UJL5-F1
#
_cell.length_a   1.000
_cell.length_b   1.000
_cell.length_c   1.000
_cell.angle_alpha   90.00
_cell.angle_beta   90.00
_cell.angle_gamma   90.00
#
_symmetry.space_group_name_H-M   'P 1'
#
loop_
_entity.id
_entity.type
_entity.pdbx_description
1 polymer ?
#
loop_
_entity_poly.entity_id
_entity_poly.type
_entity_poly.pdbx_seq_one_letter_code
_entity_poly.pdbx_strand_id
1 'polypeptide(L)'
;MTPFKLSTLVLAVASMLLLQESGLLRFAANFGMGDRSPTSLGEPVLAASVRSSLRYQLPKTRKLASTQGAGSRTGGETAQAKVELLVPKDHVAFTTKARPTFFWYVSKVPSAPVEFALHQQGVAAPILVKRVDITQAGLVKLEMPLDAPELTLDTTKKYRWSVSIVTHENQRSANPTYQAWIQRVQLAPEEMMQIQAATSDRARASIYAQSGLWYDALAAIATPYTDRPTDPILQADLTLLLDQVGLAKLISGRS
;
A
#
# COMPACT_ATOMS: atom_id res chain seq x y z
N MET A 1 17.43 65.28 20.98
CA MET A 1 16.11 65.88 20.76
C MET A 1 15.24 64.89 20.00
N THR A 2 13.96 64.82 20.34
CA THR A 2 12.86 64.15 19.61
C THR A 2 12.65 64.76 18.20
N PRO A 3 11.85 64.18 17.26
CA PRO A 3 10.65 63.36 17.55
C PRO A 3 10.35 62.12 16.68
N PHE A 4 9.53 61.24 17.28
CA PHE A 4 8.65 60.27 16.60
C PHE A 4 7.61 60.97 15.73
N LYS A 5 7.09 60.29 14.70
CA LYS A 5 5.85 60.68 13.98
C LYS A 5 4.71 59.69 14.25
N LEU A 6 3.51 60.24 14.44
CA LEU A 6 2.24 59.53 14.63
C LEU A 6 1.63 59.06 13.29
N SER A 7 0.82 58.01 13.35
CA SER A 7 -0.50 57.87 12.69
C SER A 7 -1.25 56.70 13.38
N THR A 8 -2.36 56.87 14.12
CA THR A 8 -3.74 57.26 13.68
C THR A 8 -4.43 56.09 12.93
N LEU A 9 -5.58 55.52 13.33
CA LEU A 9 -6.49 55.71 14.49
C LEU A 9 -7.52 54.55 14.59
N VAL A 10 -8.15 54.38 15.77
CA VAL A 10 -9.56 53.94 16.04
C VAL A 10 -10.08 52.60 15.46
N LEU A 11 -10.47 51.60 16.28
CA LEU A 11 -11.63 51.45 17.21
C LEU A 11 -12.96 51.05 16.53
N ALA A 12 -13.49 49.88 16.87
CA ALA A 12 -14.89 49.70 17.32
C ALA A 12 -15.11 48.27 17.86
N VAL A 13 -15.68 48.17 19.07
CA VAL A 13 -16.14 46.92 19.70
C VAL A 13 -17.65 47.02 19.85
N ALA A 14 -18.38 45.94 19.54
CA ALA A 14 -19.76 45.76 20.03
C ALA A 14 -20.14 44.27 20.02
N SER A 15 -20.22 43.67 21.20
CA SER A 15 -20.90 42.38 21.40
C SER A 15 -22.42 42.59 21.38
N MET A 16 -23.19 41.66 20.82
CA MET A 16 -24.57 41.49 21.28
C MET A 16 -25.00 40.02 21.25
N LEU A 17 -25.35 39.53 22.44
CA LEU A 17 -25.88 38.20 22.71
C LEU A 17 -27.42 38.32 22.73
N LEU A 18 -28.16 37.41 22.07
CA LEU A 18 -29.58 37.22 22.36
C LEU A 18 -29.98 35.75 22.17
N LEU A 19 -30.43 35.14 23.27
CA LEU A 19 -31.17 33.88 23.31
C LEU A 19 -32.63 34.14 22.90
N GLN A 20 -33.28 33.18 22.24
CA GLN A 20 -34.69 32.90 22.53
C GLN A 20 -35.04 31.44 22.22
N GLU A 21 -35.78 30.80 23.13
CA GLU A 21 -36.16 29.39 23.05
C GLU A 21 -37.62 29.19 22.60
N SER A 22 -37.91 27.92 22.28
CA SER A 22 -39.19 27.22 22.48
C SER A 22 -40.35 27.47 21.51
N GLY A 23 -40.96 26.36 21.07
CA GLY A 23 -42.03 26.33 20.07
C GLY A 23 -42.57 24.92 19.80
N LEU A 24 -42.84 24.15 20.86
CA LEU A 24 -43.53 22.85 20.73
C LEU A 24 -45.01 23.08 20.40
N LEU A 25 -45.47 22.57 19.25
CA LEU A 25 -46.90 22.34 19.02
C LEU A 25 -47.17 20.87 18.74
N ARG A 26 -48.05 20.30 19.57
CA ARG A 26 -48.59 18.95 19.41
C ARG A 26 -49.82 19.02 18.51
N PHE A 27 -49.96 18.06 17.60
CA PHE A 27 -51.25 17.68 17.03
C PHE A 27 -51.42 16.16 17.09
N ALA A 28 -52.56 15.76 17.67
CA ALA A 28 -53.17 14.42 17.62
C ALA A 28 -54.67 14.70 17.37
N ALA A 29 -55.49 13.87 16.71
CA ALA A 29 -55.28 12.62 15.95
C ALA A 29 -56.26 12.68 14.71
N ASN A 30 -56.76 11.65 14.02
CA ASN A 30 -56.78 10.19 14.17
C ASN A 30 -57.16 9.51 12.81
N PHE A 31 -57.31 8.17 12.82
CA PHE A 31 -57.95 7.29 11.82
C PHE A 31 -57.17 6.92 10.55
N GLY A 32 -57.15 5.59 10.29
CA GLY A 32 -56.60 5.01 9.06
C GLY A 32 -56.14 3.55 9.22
N MET A 33 -56.97 2.65 9.74
CA MET A 33 -56.61 1.23 9.87
C MET A 33 -56.59 0.58 8.47
N GLY A 34 -55.41 0.14 8.02
CA GLY A 34 -55.22 -0.45 6.70
C GLY A 34 -54.00 -1.35 6.67
N ASP A 35 -54.23 -2.65 6.86
CA ASP A 35 -53.18 -3.67 6.90
C ASP A 35 -52.53 -3.84 5.52
N ARG A 36 -51.25 -3.43 5.41
CA ARG A 36 -50.36 -3.76 4.29
C ARG A 36 -48.94 -3.91 4.81
N SER A 37 -48.42 -5.13 4.69
CA SER A 37 -47.04 -5.46 5.01
C SER A 37 -46.07 -4.55 4.24
N PRO A 38 -45.03 -3.97 4.85
CA PRO A 38 -44.04 -3.21 4.13
C PRO A 38 -43.22 -4.17 3.25
N THR A 39 -43.41 -4.06 1.93
CA THR A 39 -42.57 -4.67 0.91
C THR A 39 -41.09 -4.46 1.25
N SER A 40 -40.31 -5.53 1.16
CA SER A 40 -38.86 -5.52 1.38
C SER A 40 -38.20 -4.31 0.70
N LEU A 41 -37.64 -3.42 1.53
CA LEU A 41 -36.77 -2.35 1.08
C LEU A 41 -35.58 -2.99 0.36
N GLY A 42 -35.40 -2.66 -0.92
CA GLY A 42 -34.28 -3.16 -1.70
C GLY A 42 -32.96 -2.79 -1.04
N GLU A 43 -32.09 -3.78 -0.83
CA GLU A 43 -30.75 -3.53 -0.31
C GLU A 43 -30.00 -2.53 -1.19
N PRO A 44 -29.17 -1.65 -0.61
CA PRO A 44 -28.45 -0.65 -1.38
C PRO A 44 -27.40 -1.33 -2.28
N VAL A 45 -27.66 -1.32 -3.59
CA VAL A 45 -26.77 -1.82 -4.65
C VAL A 45 -25.34 -1.24 -4.56
N LEU A 46 -25.16 -0.09 -3.89
CA LEU A 46 -23.86 0.47 -3.51
C LEU A 46 -22.95 -0.53 -2.78
N ALA A 47 -23.48 -1.36 -1.86
CA ALA A 47 -22.68 -2.26 -1.05
C ALA A 47 -22.02 -3.39 -1.88
N ALA A 48 -22.67 -3.81 -2.97
CA ALA A 48 -22.13 -4.78 -3.91
C ALA A 48 -21.01 -4.17 -4.78
N SER A 49 -21.17 -2.92 -5.21
CA SER A 49 -20.22 -2.21 -6.08
C SER A 49 -18.83 -2.00 -5.44
N VAL A 50 -18.77 -1.72 -4.12
CA VAL A 50 -17.50 -1.49 -3.41
C VAL A 50 -16.59 -2.73 -3.35
N ARG A 51 -17.15 -3.94 -3.50
CA ARG A 51 -16.38 -5.20 -3.49
C ARG A 51 -15.62 -5.44 -4.81
N SER A 52 -15.96 -4.77 -5.91
CA SER A 52 -15.36 -5.02 -7.23
C SER A 52 -14.24 -4.05 -7.64
N SER A 53 -14.00 -2.95 -6.92
CA SER A 53 -13.13 -1.86 -7.39
C SER A 53 -11.63 -2.19 -7.43
N LEU A 54 -11.13 -2.97 -6.46
CA LEU A 54 -9.72 -3.34 -6.33
C LEU A 54 -9.36 -4.39 -7.40
N ARG A 55 -9.05 -3.90 -8.60
CA ARG A 55 -8.63 -4.70 -9.75
C ARG A 55 -7.31 -4.17 -10.31
N TYR A 56 -6.31 -5.03 -10.33
CA TYR A 56 -5.00 -4.75 -10.91
C TYR A 56 -5.04 -4.92 -12.42
N GLN A 57 -4.77 -3.85 -13.16
CA GLN A 57 -4.56 -3.93 -14.61
C GLN A 57 -3.08 -4.11 -14.89
N LEU A 58 -2.72 -5.10 -15.71
CA LEU A 58 -1.34 -5.24 -16.17
C LEU A 58 -0.96 -3.98 -16.98
N PRO A 59 0.22 -3.38 -16.76
CA PRO A 59 0.63 -2.20 -17.52
C PRO A 59 0.66 -2.48 -19.02
N LYS A 60 0.08 -1.56 -19.82
CA LYS A 60 -0.03 -1.69 -21.28
C LYS A 60 1.36 -1.90 -21.95
N THR A 61 2.41 -1.35 -21.36
CA THR A 61 3.82 -1.53 -21.75
C THR A 61 4.43 -2.81 -21.17
N ARG A 62 3.93 -3.98 -21.61
CA ARG A 62 4.46 -5.29 -21.21
C ARG A 62 5.91 -5.50 -21.68
N LYS A 63 6.89 -5.18 -20.83
CA LYS A 63 8.22 -5.79 -20.88
C LYS A 63 8.26 -6.94 -19.89
N LEU A 64 8.09 -8.16 -20.41
CA LEU A 64 8.28 -9.40 -19.64
C LEU A 64 9.64 -9.36 -18.94
N ALA A 65 9.64 -9.64 -17.65
CA ALA A 65 10.85 -9.80 -16.86
C ALA A 65 10.58 -10.93 -15.87
N SER A 66 11.33 -12.01 -15.97
CA SER A 66 11.20 -13.12 -15.01
C SER A 66 11.62 -12.63 -13.62
N THR A 67 10.69 -12.66 -12.67
CA THR A 67 11.10 -12.72 -11.26
C THR A 67 11.61 -14.14 -11.01
N GLN A 68 12.83 -14.26 -10.49
CA GLN A 68 13.38 -15.56 -10.12
C GLN A 68 13.46 -15.64 -8.60
N GLY A 69 12.65 -16.52 -8.01
CA GLY A 69 12.94 -17.08 -6.69
C GLY A 69 13.98 -18.16 -6.86
N ALA A 70 15.26 -17.84 -6.61
CA ALA A 70 16.36 -18.79 -6.73
C ALA A 70 16.45 -19.66 -5.46
N GLY A 71 15.45 -20.51 -5.27
CA GLY A 71 15.52 -21.60 -4.30
C GLY A 71 16.45 -22.68 -4.84
N SER A 72 17.71 -22.71 -4.37
CA SER A 72 18.68 -23.72 -4.80
C SER A 72 18.20 -25.13 -4.41
N ARG A 73 18.23 -26.05 -5.36
CA ARG A 73 17.89 -27.47 -5.16
C ARG A 73 19.17 -28.27 -4.88
N THR A 74 19.46 -28.54 -3.61
CA THR A 74 20.02 -29.83 -3.11
C THR A 74 20.31 -29.74 -1.61
N GLY A 75 19.75 -30.65 -0.80
CA GLY A 75 20.17 -30.90 0.58
C GLY A 75 19.27 -30.32 1.68
N GLY A 76 18.33 -31.12 2.16
CA GLY A 76 17.59 -30.85 3.41
C GLY A 76 16.30 -30.05 3.27
N GLU A 77 15.18 -30.75 3.05
CA GLU A 77 13.90 -30.25 3.56
C GLU A 77 13.98 -30.14 5.10
N THR A 78 13.15 -29.28 5.71
CA THR A 78 13.02 -29.07 7.16
C THR A 78 14.12 -28.29 7.91
N ALA A 79 14.31 -27.00 7.60
CA ALA A 79 14.79 -26.03 8.62
C ALA A 79 14.54 -24.56 8.26
N GLN A 80 14.79 -24.14 7.02
CA GLN A 80 14.89 -22.72 6.67
C GLN A 80 13.53 -21.98 6.58
N ALA A 81 13.55 -20.66 6.72
CA ALA A 81 12.39 -19.81 6.52
C ALA A 81 12.10 -19.63 5.02
N LYS A 82 10.84 -19.78 4.61
CA LYS A 82 10.42 -19.47 3.23
C LYS A 82 10.16 -17.96 3.13
N VAL A 83 10.70 -17.33 2.09
CA VAL A 83 10.42 -15.94 1.71
C VAL A 83 9.53 -15.94 0.46
N GLU A 84 8.54 -15.05 0.39
CA GLU A 84 7.75 -14.81 -0.81
C GLU A 84 7.59 -13.29 -1.01
N LEU A 85 8.03 -12.76 -2.14
CA LEU A 85 7.91 -11.32 -2.44
C LEU A 85 6.48 -11.00 -2.87
N LEU A 86 5.88 -9.91 -2.36
CA LEU A 86 4.51 -9.52 -2.71
C LEU A 86 4.48 -8.73 -4.03
N VAL A 87 4.75 -9.42 -5.14
CA VAL A 87 4.87 -8.86 -6.50
C VAL A 87 4.29 -9.79 -7.57
N PRO A 88 3.89 -9.26 -8.74
CA PRO A 88 3.67 -10.06 -9.94
C PRO A 88 4.95 -10.81 -10.34
N LYS A 89 4.80 -12.04 -10.86
CA LYS A 89 5.93 -12.92 -11.18
C LYS A 89 6.38 -12.89 -12.64
N ASP A 90 5.53 -12.35 -13.50
CA ASP A 90 5.58 -12.42 -14.97
C ASP A 90 6.02 -11.10 -15.63
N HIS A 91 6.01 -9.98 -14.90
CA HIS A 91 6.33 -8.66 -15.44
C HIS A 91 7.02 -7.72 -14.42
N VAL A 92 7.60 -6.62 -14.93
CA VAL A 92 8.10 -5.53 -14.09
C VAL A 92 6.92 -4.78 -13.48
N ALA A 93 6.87 -4.70 -12.15
CA ALA A 93 5.89 -3.90 -11.44
C ALA A 93 6.32 -2.41 -11.34
N PHE A 94 5.34 -1.51 -11.38
CA PHE A 94 5.58 -0.06 -11.46
C PHE A 94 5.25 0.68 -10.15
N THR A 95 5.92 1.81 -9.95
CA THR A 95 5.67 2.75 -8.85
C THR A 95 5.71 4.20 -9.31
N THR A 96 5.02 5.10 -8.61
CA THR A 96 5.20 6.56 -8.77
C THR A 96 6.30 7.11 -7.85
N LYS A 97 6.57 6.41 -6.74
CA LYS A 97 7.38 6.91 -5.63
C LYS A 97 8.87 6.96 -5.99
N ALA A 98 9.50 8.07 -5.61
CA ALA A 98 10.96 8.21 -5.59
C ALA A 98 11.63 7.24 -4.61
N ARG A 99 10.91 6.96 -3.51
CA ARG A 99 11.33 6.17 -2.36
C ARG A 99 10.20 5.17 -2.07
N PRO A 100 10.13 4.04 -2.81
CA PRO A 100 9.02 3.10 -2.69
C PRO A 100 9.07 2.28 -1.39
N THR A 101 7.94 1.66 -1.07
CA THR A 101 7.83 0.69 0.04
C THR A 101 7.80 -0.72 -0.52
N PHE A 102 8.59 -1.61 0.07
CA PHE A 102 8.72 -3.00 -0.32
C PHE A 102 8.05 -3.92 0.70
N PHE A 103 7.42 -4.99 0.21
CA PHE A 103 6.71 -5.96 1.03
C PHE A 103 7.09 -7.39 0.64
N TRP A 104 7.33 -8.24 1.64
CA TRP A 104 7.51 -9.67 1.46
C TRP A 104 6.94 -10.41 2.68
N TYR A 105 6.64 -11.69 2.49
CA TYR A 105 6.19 -12.58 3.55
C TYR A 105 7.33 -13.51 3.98
N VAL A 106 7.41 -13.81 5.27
CA VAL A 106 8.31 -14.81 5.85
C VAL A 106 7.53 -15.84 6.65
N SER A 107 7.71 -17.12 6.33
CA SER A 107 6.92 -18.21 6.94
C SER A 107 7.27 -18.50 8.40
N LYS A 108 8.43 -18.04 8.87
CA LYS A 108 8.92 -18.11 10.26
C LYS A 108 10.12 -17.19 10.41
N VAL A 109 10.53 -16.94 11.65
CA VAL A 109 11.78 -16.25 11.99
C VAL A 109 12.96 -16.97 11.32
N PRO A 110 13.75 -16.31 10.44
CA PRO A 110 14.95 -16.89 9.85
C PRO A 110 16.04 -17.09 10.91
N SER A 111 16.79 -18.19 10.81
CA SER A 111 17.92 -18.50 11.70
C SER A 111 19.21 -17.72 11.38
N ALA A 112 19.17 -16.81 10.42
CA ALA A 112 20.29 -16.02 9.94
C ALA A 112 19.79 -14.63 9.50
N PRO A 113 20.65 -13.58 9.51
CA PRO A 113 20.24 -12.23 9.15
C PRO A 113 19.59 -12.16 7.77
N VAL A 114 18.57 -11.32 7.62
CA VAL A 114 17.99 -11.02 6.31
C VAL A 114 18.56 -9.70 5.80
N GLU A 115 18.94 -9.67 4.53
CA GLU A 115 19.45 -8.49 3.86
C GLU A 115 18.54 -8.11 2.68
N PHE A 116 18.09 -6.85 2.69
CA PHE A 116 17.48 -6.19 1.55
C PHE A 116 18.57 -5.46 0.75
N ALA A 117 18.57 -5.63 -0.56
CA ALA A 117 19.43 -4.86 -1.47
C ALA A 117 18.63 -4.32 -2.67
N LEU A 118 19.01 -3.15 -3.17
CA LEU A 118 18.40 -2.46 -4.31
C LEU A 118 19.50 -1.92 -5.24
N HIS A 119 19.42 -2.23 -6.53
CA HIS A 119 20.39 -1.84 -7.56
C HIS A 119 19.68 -1.25 -8.78
N GLN A 120 20.33 -0.31 -9.49
CA GLN A 120 19.95 0.03 -10.86
C GLN A 120 20.43 -1.06 -11.83
N GLN A 121 19.64 -1.37 -12.87
CA GLN A 121 20.07 -2.27 -13.94
C GLN A 121 21.38 -1.79 -14.58
N GLY A 122 22.35 -2.69 -14.72
CA GLY A 122 23.66 -2.39 -15.31
C GLY A 122 24.65 -1.65 -14.39
N VAL A 123 24.26 -1.33 -13.15
CA VAL A 123 25.14 -0.67 -12.16
C VAL A 123 25.52 -1.66 -11.06
N ALA A 124 26.81 -1.85 -10.85
CA ALA A 124 27.32 -2.78 -9.84
C ALA A 124 27.07 -2.28 -8.41
N ALA A 125 27.28 -0.98 -8.16
CA ALA A 125 27.05 -0.37 -6.85
C ALA A 125 25.55 -0.43 -6.46
N PRO A 126 25.21 -0.80 -5.21
CA PRO A 126 23.85 -0.74 -4.71
C PRO A 126 23.40 0.71 -4.48
N ILE A 127 22.11 0.96 -4.65
CA ILE A 127 21.42 2.18 -4.19
C ILE A 127 21.16 2.10 -2.68
N LEU A 128 20.80 0.91 -2.19
CA LEU A 128 20.54 0.64 -0.78
C LEU A 128 20.90 -0.81 -0.47
N VAL A 129 21.56 -1.02 0.67
CA VAL A 129 21.68 -2.32 1.34
C VAL A 129 21.28 -2.11 2.80
N LYS A 130 20.41 -2.97 3.34
CA LYS A 130 19.91 -2.87 4.71
C LYS A 130 19.71 -4.27 5.30
N ARG A 131 20.33 -4.54 6.45
CA ARG A 131 19.94 -5.70 7.27
C ARG A 131 18.56 -5.43 7.88
N VAL A 132 17.72 -6.46 7.90
CA VAL A 132 16.33 -6.40 8.34
C VAL A 132 16.15 -7.43 9.45
N ASP A 133 15.93 -6.95 10.67
CA ASP A 133 15.71 -7.81 11.83
C ASP A 133 14.28 -8.33 11.80
N ILE A 134 14.14 -9.64 11.63
CA ILE A 134 12.85 -10.34 11.55
C ILE A 134 12.64 -11.10 12.85
N THR A 135 11.84 -10.53 13.75
CA THR A 135 11.54 -11.08 15.08
C THR A 135 10.29 -11.96 15.11
N GLN A 136 9.48 -11.94 14.06
CA GLN A 136 8.24 -12.72 13.94
C GLN A 136 8.00 -13.21 12.51
N ALA A 137 7.17 -14.25 12.37
CA ALA A 137 6.62 -14.68 11.08
C ALA A 137 5.61 -13.66 10.54
N GLY A 138 5.39 -13.62 9.23
CA GLY A 138 4.32 -12.83 8.62
C GLY A 138 4.78 -11.83 7.56
N LEU A 139 4.02 -10.74 7.43
CA LEU A 139 4.30 -9.66 6.49
C LEU A 139 5.42 -8.74 7.02
N VAL A 140 6.42 -8.48 6.19
CA VAL A 140 7.49 -7.52 6.46
C VAL A 140 7.35 -6.32 5.53
N LYS A 141 7.43 -5.12 6.10
CA LYS A 141 7.42 -3.83 5.41
C LYS A 141 8.81 -3.21 5.48
N LEU A 142 9.34 -2.75 4.36
CA LEU A 142 10.54 -1.92 4.29
C LEU A 142 10.26 -0.66 3.50
N GLU A 143 10.22 0.47 4.20
CA GLU A 143 10.20 1.80 3.60
C GLU A 143 11.63 2.22 3.25
N MET A 144 11.83 2.75 2.04
CA MET A 144 13.16 3.20 1.62
C MET A 144 13.54 4.47 2.42
N PRO A 145 14.72 4.51 3.09
CA PRO A 145 15.11 5.65 3.93
C PRO A 145 15.11 6.99 3.21
N LEU A 146 14.94 8.10 3.94
CA LEU A 146 14.92 9.47 3.40
C LEU A 146 16.29 9.99 2.96
N ASP A 147 17.38 9.39 3.45
CA ASP A 147 18.77 9.68 3.12
C ASP A 147 19.33 8.85 1.95
N ALA A 148 18.65 7.76 1.56
CA ALA A 148 19.03 6.96 0.39
C ALA A 148 18.94 7.77 -0.93
N PRO A 149 19.61 7.36 -2.02
CA PRO A 149 19.39 7.96 -3.34
C PRO A 149 18.00 7.63 -3.89
N GLU A 150 17.35 8.58 -4.56
CA GLU A 150 16.02 8.37 -5.15
C GLU A 150 16.08 7.53 -6.43
N LEU A 151 15.01 6.75 -6.68
CA LEU A 151 14.78 6.18 -8.00
C LEU A 151 14.53 7.31 -9.00
N THR A 152 15.39 7.46 -10.00
CA THR A 152 15.17 8.41 -11.10
C THR A 152 13.87 8.08 -11.82
N LEU A 153 13.07 9.11 -12.11
CA LEU A 153 11.91 9.03 -12.98
C LEU A 153 12.36 8.93 -14.44
N ASP A 154 12.47 7.71 -14.96
CA ASP A 154 13.01 7.43 -16.29
C ASP A 154 12.43 6.12 -16.84
N THR A 155 11.83 6.16 -18.03
CA THR A 155 11.18 5.00 -18.66
C THR A 155 12.18 3.97 -19.21
N THR A 156 13.46 4.31 -19.26
CA THR A 156 14.56 3.40 -19.64
C THR A 156 15.19 2.71 -18.42
N LYS A 157 15.17 3.34 -17.25
CA LYS A 157 15.78 2.79 -16.03
C LYS A 157 14.87 1.79 -15.33
N LYS A 158 15.42 0.62 -15.05
CA LYS A 158 14.85 -0.40 -14.19
C LYS A 158 15.73 -0.62 -12.98
N TYR A 159 15.12 -1.02 -11.88
CA TYR A 159 15.80 -1.34 -10.65
C TYR A 159 15.44 -2.76 -10.23
N ARG A 160 16.41 -3.46 -9.66
CA ARG A 160 16.24 -4.80 -9.12
C ARG A 160 16.42 -4.71 -7.62
N TRP A 161 15.43 -5.21 -6.89
CA TRP A 161 15.56 -5.40 -5.45
C TRP A 161 15.55 -6.88 -5.12
N SER A 162 16.15 -7.22 -3.99
CA SER A 162 16.27 -8.59 -3.52
C SER A 162 16.24 -8.68 -2.00
N VAL A 163 15.68 -9.79 -1.52
CA VAL A 163 15.73 -10.22 -0.12
C VAL A 163 16.56 -11.49 -0.07
N SER A 164 17.59 -11.52 0.78
CA SER A 164 18.51 -12.66 0.93
C SER A 164 18.59 -13.11 2.38
N ILE A 165 18.60 -14.43 2.62
CA ILE A 165 18.92 -15.00 3.94
C ILE A 165 20.43 -15.23 3.99
N VAL A 166 21.14 -14.46 4.82
CA VAL A 166 22.61 -14.42 4.85
C VAL A 166 23.18 -15.58 5.67
N THR A 167 23.12 -16.78 5.10
CA THR A 167 23.71 -18.01 5.68
C THR A 167 25.23 -18.06 5.60
N HIS A 168 25.81 -17.48 4.55
CA HIS A 168 27.24 -17.50 4.27
C HIS A 168 27.70 -16.07 3.95
N GLU A 169 28.27 -15.36 4.93
CA GLU A 169 28.79 -14.00 4.72
C GLU A 169 29.93 -13.97 3.69
N ASN A 170 30.80 -14.99 3.69
CA ASN A 170 31.95 -15.10 2.80
C ASN A 170 31.61 -15.64 1.40
N GLN A 171 30.40 -16.15 1.17
CA GLN A 171 29.97 -16.74 -0.11
C GLN A 171 28.54 -16.32 -0.46
N ARG A 172 28.35 -15.01 -0.68
CA ARG A 172 27.02 -14.41 -0.85
C ARG A 172 26.21 -14.96 -2.03
N SER A 173 26.86 -15.54 -3.04
CA SER A 173 26.21 -16.22 -4.17
C SER A 173 25.51 -17.53 -3.79
N ALA A 174 25.84 -18.14 -2.65
CA ALA A 174 25.20 -19.36 -2.13
C ALA A 174 23.98 -19.06 -1.22
N ASN A 175 23.74 -17.78 -0.88
CA ASN A 175 22.62 -17.41 -0.02
C ASN A 175 21.27 -17.57 -0.76
N PRO A 176 20.21 -18.08 -0.11
CA PRO A 176 18.86 -18.06 -0.67
C PRO A 176 18.42 -16.63 -0.94
N THR A 177 18.25 -16.30 -2.22
CA THR A 177 17.97 -14.93 -2.70
C THR A 177 16.71 -14.90 -3.56
N TYR A 178 15.84 -13.96 -3.25
CA TYR A 178 14.55 -13.73 -3.90
C TYR A 178 14.60 -12.33 -4.50
N GLN A 179 14.35 -12.19 -5.80
CA GLN A 179 14.55 -10.91 -6.52
C GLN A 179 13.38 -10.55 -7.42
N ALA A 180 13.10 -9.25 -7.52
CA ALA A 180 12.06 -8.70 -8.37
C ALA A 180 12.47 -7.37 -9.00
N TRP A 181 11.76 -7.00 -10.07
CA TRP A 181 11.98 -5.77 -10.80
C TRP A 181 10.97 -4.70 -10.39
N ILE A 182 11.46 -3.47 -10.22
CA ILE A 182 10.68 -2.26 -10.00
C ILE A 182 11.12 -1.17 -10.98
N GLN A 183 10.17 -0.37 -11.44
CA GLN A 183 10.45 0.79 -12.28
C GLN A 183 9.59 1.98 -11.82
N ARG A 184 10.22 3.14 -11.68
CA ARG A 184 9.52 4.39 -11.40
C ARG A 184 8.96 4.97 -12.70
N VAL A 185 7.67 5.29 -12.71
CA VAL A 185 6.95 5.86 -13.86
C VAL A 185 6.24 7.15 -13.46
N GLN A 186 5.89 7.96 -14.46
CA GLN A 186 5.12 9.19 -14.25
C GLN A 186 3.64 8.84 -14.08
N LEU A 187 3.01 9.37 -13.04
CA LEU A 187 1.56 9.32 -12.85
C LEU A 187 0.89 10.30 -13.81
N ALA A 188 -0.20 9.91 -14.48
CA ALA A 188 -0.92 10.83 -15.35
C ALA A 188 -1.63 11.92 -14.53
N PRO A 189 -1.82 13.15 -15.07
CA PRO A 189 -2.47 14.24 -14.33
C PRO A 189 -3.88 13.90 -13.84
N GLU A 190 -4.66 13.18 -14.64
CA GLU A 190 -6.01 12.73 -14.26
C GLU A 190 -5.98 11.76 -13.07
N GLU A 191 -5.11 10.74 -13.12
CA GLU A 191 -4.91 9.77 -12.04
C GLU A 191 -4.47 10.48 -10.75
N MET A 192 -3.59 11.48 -10.87
CA MET A 192 -3.15 12.31 -9.75
C MET A 192 -4.31 13.08 -9.10
N MET A 193 -5.21 13.68 -9.89
CA MET A 193 -6.42 14.34 -9.37
C MET A 193 -7.36 13.34 -8.69
N GLN A 194 -7.58 12.16 -9.28
CA GLN A 194 -8.40 11.10 -8.68
C GLN A 194 -7.81 10.62 -7.34
N ILE A 195 -6.49 10.43 -7.25
CA ILE A 195 -5.80 10.03 -6.02
C ILE A 195 -5.85 11.11 -4.94
N GLN A 196 -5.78 12.39 -5.31
CA GLN A 196 -5.95 13.52 -4.38
C GLN A 196 -7.39 13.63 -3.85
N ALA A 197 -8.39 13.34 -4.68
CA ALA A 197 -9.79 13.32 -4.28
C ALA A 197 -10.19 12.06 -3.47
N ALA A 198 -9.36 11.00 -3.47
CA ALA A 198 -9.68 9.73 -2.84
C ALA A 198 -9.60 9.79 -1.29
N THR A 199 -10.76 9.75 -0.65
CA THR A 199 -10.94 9.88 0.81
C THR A 199 -10.52 8.66 1.64
N SER A 200 -10.18 7.53 1.01
CA SER A 200 -9.78 6.29 1.70
C SER A 200 -8.61 5.59 1.02
N ASP A 201 -7.88 4.79 1.81
CA ASP A 201 -6.79 3.95 1.31
C ASP A 201 -7.26 2.94 0.25
N ARG A 202 -8.43 2.32 0.44
CA ARG A 202 -9.05 1.43 -0.55
C ARG A 202 -9.33 2.13 -1.88
N ALA A 203 -9.81 3.37 -1.84
CA ALA A 203 -10.04 4.15 -3.06
C ALA A 203 -8.72 4.50 -3.76
N ARG A 204 -7.69 4.94 -3.01
CA ARG A 204 -6.35 5.18 -3.55
C ARG A 204 -5.75 3.91 -4.18
N ALA A 205 -5.81 2.78 -3.46
CA ALA A 205 -5.35 1.48 -3.93
C ALA A 205 -6.06 1.02 -5.21
N SER A 206 -7.38 1.24 -5.30
CA SER A 206 -8.18 0.97 -6.49
C SER A 206 -7.66 1.74 -7.72
N ILE A 207 -7.39 3.04 -7.58
CA ILE A 207 -6.90 3.88 -8.68
C ILE A 207 -5.50 3.40 -9.09
N TYR A 208 -4.56 3.30 -8.14
CA TYR A 208 -3.21 2.78 -8.42
C TYR A 208 -3.23 1.40 -9.09
N ALA A 209 -4.11 0.49 -8.66
CA ALA A 209 -4.22 -0.84 -9.24
C ALA A 209 -4.74 -0.80 -10.69
N GLN A 210 -5.72 0.04 -10.97
CA GLN A 210 -6.26 0.24 -12.33
C GLN A 210 -5.25 0.93 -13.26
N SER A 211 -4.37 1.77 -12.73
CA SER A 211 -3.21 2.36 -13.43
C SER A 211 -2.01 1.42 -13.59
N GLY A 212 -2.07 0.19 -13.05
CA GLY A 212 -0.96 -0.78 -13.10
C GLY A 212 0.21 -0.49 -12.14
N LEU A 213 0.04 0.45 -11.21
CA LEU A 213 1.01 0.90 -10.23
C LEU A 213 1.01 -0.01 -8.99
N TRP A 214 1.46 -1.26 -9.19
CA TRP A 214 1.38 -2.33 -8.18
C TRP A 214 1.95 -1.94 -6.81
N TYR A 215 3.13 -1.32 -6.76
CA TYR A 215 3.76 -0.98 -5.47
C TYR A 215 2.97 0.08 -4.71
N ASP A 216 2.42 1.08 -5.40
CA ASP A 216 1.61 2.13 -4.78
C ASP A 216 0.24 1.58 -4.33
N ALA A 217 -0.36 0.70 -5.13
CA ALA A 217 -1.61 0.00 -4.78
C ALA A 217 -1.43 -0.90 -3.56
N LEU A 218 -0.34 -1.68 -3.53
CA LEU A 218 -0.01 -2.54 -2.40
C LEU A 218 0.32 -1.73 -1.16
N ALA A 219 1.14 -0.67 -1.27
CA ALA A 219 1.50 0.17 -0.14
C ALA A 219 0.28 0.84 0.51
N ALA A 220 -0.73 1.23 -0.28
CA ALA A 220 -1.97 1.81 0.24
C ALA A 220 -2.78 0.83 1.12
N ILE A 221 -2.72 -0.49 0.89
CA ILE A 221 -3.43 -1.48 1.71
C ILE A 221 -2.52 -2.13 2.77
N ALA A 222 -1.32 -2.52 2.39
CA ALA A 222 -0.40 -3.28 3.23
C ALA A 222 0.19 -2.44 4.37
N THR A 223 0.33 -1.11 4.19
CA THR A 223 0.80 -0.20 5.27
C THR A 223 -0.20 -0.14 6.43
N PRO A 224 -1.48 0.24 6.23
CA PRO A 224 -2.45 0.21 7.34
C PRO A 224 -2.69 -1.21 7.87
N TYR A 225 -2.50 -2.26 7.06
CA TYR A 225 -2.58 -3.65 7.53
C TYR A 225 -1.41 -4.03 8.47
N THR A 226 -0.18 -3.52 8.27
CA THR A 226 0.90 -3.76 9.25
C THR A 226 0.61 -3.15 10.62
N ASP A 227 -0.16 -2.05 10.65
CA ASP A 227 -0.51 -1.36 11.89
C ASP A 227 -1.76 -1.97 12.56
N ARG A 228 -2.64 -2.61 11.76
CA ARG A 228 -3.90 -3.23 12.20
C ARG A 228 -4.12 -4.61 11.54
N PRO A 229 -3.29 -5.63 11.84
CA PRO A 229 -3.33 -6.92 11.16
C PRO A 229 -4.59 -7.76 11.46
N THR A 230 -5.36 -7.40 12.50
CA THR A 230 -6.63 -8.04 12.87
C THR A 230 -7.86 -7.37 12.27
N ASP A 231 -7.69 -6.31 11.47
CA ASP A 231 -8.80 -5.64 10.78
C ASP A 231 -9.27 -6.50 9.60
N PRO A 232 -10.51 -7.05 9.63
CA PRO A 232 -10.97 -7.99 8.61
C PRO A 232 -11.18 -7.32 7.24
N ILE A 233 -11.37 -6.00 7.20
CA ILE A 233 -11.52 -5.26 5.94
C ILE A 233 -10.15 -5.15 5.26
N LEU A 234 -9.11 -4.80 6.02
CA LEU A 234 -7.74 -4.73 5.51
C LEU A 234 -7.21 -6.12 5.11
N GLN A 235 -7.52 -7.17 5.89
CA GLN A 235 -7.16 -8.55 5.52
C GLN A 235 -7.86 -8.98 4.22
N ALA A 236 -9.15 -8.68 4.06
CA ALA A 236 -9.90 -8.98 2.84
C ALA A 236 -9.32 -8.23 1.63
N ASP A 237 -9.02 -6.94 1.76
CA ASP A 237 -8.49 -6.12 0.66
C ASP A 237 -7.07 -6.52 0.26
N LEU A 238 -6.21 -6.84 1.23
CA LEU A 238 -4.88 -7.36 0.94
C LEU A 238 -4.96 -8.72 0.25
N THR A 239 -5.86 -9.60 0.69
CA THR A 239 -6.10 -10.90 0.05
C THR A 239 -6.63 -10.74 -1.38
N LEU A 240 -7.60 -9.87 -1.60
CA LEU A 240 -8.17 -9.57 -2.93
C LEU A 240 -7.14 -8.98 -3.91
N LEU A 241 -6.21 -8.15 -3.43
CA LEU A 241 -5.14 -7.62 -4.27
C LEU A 241 -4.11 -8.71 -4.61
N LEU A 242 -3.70 -9.51 -3.63
CA LEU A 242 -2.70 -10.57 -3.80
C LEU A 242 -3.20 -11.77 -4.61
N ASP A 243 -4.49 -12.07 -4.61
CA ASP A 243 -5.08 -13.13 -5.43
C ASP A 243 -4.80 -12.93 -6.94
N GLN A 244 -4.84 -11.67 -7.38
CA GLN A 244 -4.66 -11.27 -8.78
C GLN A 244 -3.23 -11.49 -9.31
N VAL A 245 -2.29 -11.79 -8.42
CA VAL A 245 -0.89 -12.20 -8.74
C VAL A 245 -0.56 -13.60 -8.22
N GLY A 246 -1.56 -14.38 -7.81
CA GLY A 246 -1.41 -15.76 -7.32
C GLY A 246 -0.84 -15.89 -5.90
N LEU A 247 -0.97 -14.86 -5.07
CA LEU A 247 -0.35 -14.76 -3.72
C LEU A 247 -1.37 -14.77 -2.56
N ALA A 248 -2.68 -14.95 -2.79
CA ALA A 248 -3.71 -14.96 -1.75
C ALA A 248 -3.45 -15.95 -0.58
N LYS A 249 -2.76 -17.06 -0.85
CA LYS A 249 -2.42 -18.09 0.15
C LYS A 249 -1.49 -17.60 1.27
N LEU A 250 -0.86 -16.42 1.13
CA LEU A 250 0.03 -15.86 2.15
C LEU A 250 -0.72 -15.23 3.34
N ILE A 251 -1.92 -14.68 3.10
CA ILE A 251 -2.65 -13.83 4.06
C ILE A 251 -3.92 -14.52 4.61
N SER A 252 -4.36 -15.61 3.97
CA SER A 252 -5.60 -16.33 4.31
C SER A 252 -5.50 -17.26 5.53
N GLY A 253 -4.34 -17.36 6.18
CA GLY A 253 -4.19 -17.96 7.51
C GLY A 253 -4.58 -19.44 7.64
N ARG A 254 -4.65 -20.19 6.54
CA ARG A 254 -4.92 -21.63 6.53
C ARG A 254 -3.92 -22.40 5.68
N SER A 255 -2.96 -23.03 6.37
CA SER A 255 -2.34 -24.30 6.00
C SER A 255 -3.10 -25.43 6.69
#